data_AF-A0A950PGY6-F1
#
_entry.id   AF-A0A950PGY6-F1
#
_cell.length_a   1.000
_cell.length_b   1.000
_cell.length_c   1.000
_cell.angle_alpha   90.00
_cell.angle_beta   90.00
_cell.angle_gamma   90.00
#
_symmetry.space_group_name_H-M   'P 1'
#
loop_
_entity.id
_entity.type
_entity.pdbx_description
1 polymer ?
#
loop_
_entity_poly.entity_id
_entity_poly.type
_entity_poly.pdbx_seq_one_letter_code
_entity_poly.pdbx_strand_id
1 'polypeptide(L)'
;MAAIEAIDAELGAHEAGRGHVSNTRQLEKFRATLESIKLQIESGAVPPRAERPTGIGRVIADSWPFDSELGALILEAEQRYLRM
;
A
#
# COMPACT_ATOMS: atom_id res chain seq x y z
N MET A 1 -4.87 5.66 8.23
CA MET A 1 -5.20 5.38 6.81
C MET A 1 -5.04 3.88 6.71
N ALA A 2 -6.13 3.12 6.56
CA ALA A 2 -6.16 1.69 6.90
C ALA A 2 -5.06 0.85 6.23
N ALA A 3 -4.64 1.20 5.01
CA ALA A 3 -3.56 0.50 4.30
C ALA A 3 -2.17 0.65 4.93
N ILE A 4 -1.82 1.81 5.50
CA ILE A 4 -0.52 2.02 6.17
C ILE A 4 -0.46 1.18 7.44
N GLU A 5 -1.54 1.21 8.22
CA GLU A 5 -1.66 0.45 9.47
C GLU A 5 -1.57 -1.06 9.22
N ALA A 6 -2.17 -1.54 8.12
CA ALA A 6 -2.08 -2.93 7.72
C ALA A 6 -0.65 -3.32 7.30
N ILE A 7 0.09 -2.45 6.60
CA ILE A 7 1.50 -2.69 6.25
C ILE A 7 2.39 -2.72 7.50
N ASP A 8 2.17 -1.80 8.45
CA ASP A 8 2.89 -1.79 9.73
C ASP A 8 2.64 -3.08 10.53
N ALA A 9 1.39 -3.57 10.54
CA ALA A 9 1.05 -4.85 11.16
C ALA A 9 1.77 -6.04 10.52
N GLU A 10 1.87 -6.06 9.19
CA GLU A 10 2.60 -7.11 8.45
C GLU A 10 4.12 -7.02 8.65
N LEU A 11 4.69 -5.82 8.71
CA LEU A 11 6.10 -5.60 9.06
C LEU A 11 6.39 -6.15 10.46
N GLY A 12 5.53 -5.89 11.44
CA GLY A 12 5.65 -6.46 12.78
C GLY A 12 5.47 -7.99 12.80
N ALA A 13 4.62 -8.53 11.93
CA ALA A 13 4.48 -9.98 11.75
C ALA A 13 5.76 -10.61 11.16
N HIS A 14 6.41 -9.93 10.21
CA HIS A 14 7.72 -10.33 9.66
C HIS A 14 8.81 -10.34 10.73
N GLU A 15 8.88 -9.32 11.59
CA GLU A 15 9.83 -9.30 12.72
C GLU A 15 9.58 -10.46 13.70
N ALA A 16 8.32 -10.88 13.85
CA ALA A 16 7.94 -12.04 14.65
C ALA A 16 8.08 -13.40 13.91
N GLY A 17 8.62 -13.42 12.68
CA GLY A 17 8.78 -14.62 11.86
C GLY A 17 7.47 -15.22 11.32
N ARG A 18 6.37 -14.45 11.37
CA ARG A 18 5.02 -14.84 10.92
C ARG A 18 4.54 -14.07 9.67
N GLY A 19 5.46 -13.34 9.04
CA GLY A 19 5.18 -12.61 7.80
C GLY A 19 4.62 -13.54 6.74
N HIS A 20 3.47 -13.17 6.18
CA HIS A 20 2.74 -13.96 5.20
C HIS A 20 3.04 -13.52 3.77
N VAL A 21 3.42 -12.25 3.55
CA VAL A 21 3.53 -11.68 2.20
C VAL A 21 4.80 -10.87 1.95
N SER A 22 5.39 -11.07 0.78
CA SER A 22 6.56 -10.36 0.24
C SER A 22 7.76 -10.26 1.19
N ASN A 23 8.81 -9.55 0.76
CA ASN A 23 9.90 -9.12 1.65
C ASN A 23 9.55 -7.80 2.34
N THR A 24 10.04 -7.60 3.56
CA THR A 24 9.96 -6.35 4.33
C THR A 24 10.33 -5.12 3.51
N ARG A 25 11.36 -5.22 2.65
CA ARG A 25 11.79 -4.13 1.76
C ARG A 25 10.71 -3.67 0.76
N GLN A 26 9.86 -4.58 0.28
CA GLN A 26 8.72 -4.20 -0.57
C GLN A 26 7.62 -3.53 0.25
N LEU A 27 7.34 -4.05 1.45
CA LEU A 27 6.38 -3.45 2.38
C LEU A 27 6.77 -2.02 2.76
N GLU A 28 8.05 -1.76 3.07
CA GLU A 28 8.56 -0.41 3.33
C GLU A 28 8.36 0.52 2.12
N LYS A 29 8.59 0.02 0.90
CA LYS A 29 8.39 0.82 -0.32
C LYS A 29 6.90 1.17 -0.52
N PHE A 30 5.99 0.24 -0.24
CA PHE A 30 4.55 0.50 -0.30
C PHE A 30 4.11 1.49 0.77
N ARG A 31 4.63 1.34 2.01
CA ARG A 31 4.39 2.29 3.10
C ARG A 31 4.79 3.70 2.71
N ALA A 32 6.01 3.89 2.23
CA ALA A 32 6.51 5.21 1.80
C ALA A 32 5.64 5.81 0.69
N THR A 33 5.18 4.98 -0.26
CA THR A 33 4.29 5.44 -1.33
C THR A 33 2.93 5.88 -0.80
N LEU A 34 2.32 5.08 0.08
CA LEU A 34 1.03 5.41 0.71
C LEU A 34 1.14 6.63 1.64
N GLU A 35 2.24 6.80 2.35
CA GLU A 35 2.52 8.01 3.13
C GLU A 35 2.61 9.25 2.24
N SER A 36 3.28 9.13 1.08
CA SER A 36 3.33 10.23 0.10
C SER A 36 1.94 10.57 -0.45
N ILE A 37 1.13 9.56 -0.78
CA ILE A 37 -0.26 9.72 -1.19
C ILE A 37 -1.07 10.43 -0.08
N LYS A 38 -0.94 9.98 1.17
CA LYS A 38 -1.63 10.57 2.32
C LYS A 38 -1.27 12.04 2.48
N LEU A 39 0.03 12.36 2.41
CA LEU A 39 0.53 13.72 2.53
C LEU A 39 -0.02 14.62 1.41
N GLN A 40 -0.13 14.12 0.18
CA GLN A 40 -0.71 14.85 -0.94
C GLN A 40 -2.21 15.12 -0.75
N ILE A 41 -2.96 14.13 -0.22
CA ILE A 41 -4.38 14.31 0.14
C ILE A 41 -4.52 15.35 1.26
N GLU A 42 -3.71 15.24 2.32
CA GLU A 42 -3.73 16.17 3.47
C GLU A 42 -3.29 17.58 3.07
N SER A 43 -2.33 17.70 2.16
CA SER A 43 -1.87 18.99 1.62
C SER A 43 -2.80 19.57 0.57
N GLY A 44 -3.84 18.85 0.12
CA GLY A 44 -4.76 19.24 -0.95
C GLY A 44 -4.12 19.31 -2.34
N ALA A 45 -2.83 19.03 -2.47
CA ALA A 45 -2.07 19.01 -3.70
C ALA A 45 -2.11 17.60 -4.31
N VAL A 46 -3.32 17.14 -4.65
CA VAL A 46 -3.50 15.85 -5.32
C VAL A 46 -3.04 16.00 -6.77
N PRO A 47 -1.92 15.37 -7.19
CA PRO A 47 -1.45 15.45 -8.56
C PRO A 47 -2.50 14.92 -9.55
N PRO A 48 -2.48 15.42 -10.80
CA PRO A 48 -3.36 14.94 -11.85
C PRO A 48 -3.18 13.43 -12.05
N ARG A 49 -4.24 12.73 -12.48
CA ARG A 49 -4.30 11.26 -12.57
C ARG A 49 -3.10 10.59 -13.25
N ALA A 50 -2.44 11.27 -14.19
CA ALA A 50 -1.27 10.77 -14.90
C ALA A 50 0.02 10.74 -14.06
N GLU A 51 0.12 11.59 -13.03
CA GLU A 51 1.28 11.68 -12.13
C GLU A 51 1.02 10.97 -10.79
N ARG A 52 -0.16 10.39 -10.62
CA ARG A 52 -0.48 9.63 -9.41
C ARG A 52 0.37 8.37 -9.39
N PRO A 53 1.02 8.06 -8.25
CA PRO A 53 1.75 6.81 -8.12
C PRO A 53 0.77 5.64 -8.26
N THR A 54 0.83 4.97 -9.42
CA THR A 54 0.08 3.75 -9.73
C THR A 54 1.03 2.58 -9.85
N GLY A 55 0.64 1.42 -9.32
CA GLY A 55 1.36 0.17 -9.54
C GLY A 55 1.57 -0.67 -8.30
N ILE A 56 1.18 -0.16 -7.13
CA ILE A 56 1.19 -0.96 -5.90
C ILE A 56 0.23 -2.13 -6.07
N GLY A 57 -0.99 -1.86 -6.56
CA GLY A 57 -1.99 -2.88 -6.80
C GLY A 57 -1.56 -3.94 -7.81
N ARG A 58 -0.74 -3.56 -8.81
CA ARG A 58 -0.23 -4.50 -9.81
C ARG A 58 0.84 -5.41 -9.23
N VAL A 59 1.73 -4.88 -8.38
CA VAL A 59 2.74 -5.70 -7.70
C VAL A 59 2.09 -6.64 -6.68
N ILE A 60 1.06 -6.18 -5.97
CA ILE A 60 0.28 -7.02 -5.06
C ILE A 60 -0.42 -8.14 -5.84
N ALA A 61 -1.14 -7.82 -6.91
CA ALA A 61 -1.84 -8.82 -7.71
C ALA A 61 -0.90 -9.86 -8.36
N ASP A 62 0.35 -9.48 -8.65
CA ASP A 62 1.35 -10.35 -9.29
C ASP A 62 2.17 -11.17 -8.29
N SER A 63 2.50 -10.60 -7.12
CA SER A 63 3.40 -11.22 -6.14
C SER A 63 2.69 -11.81 -4.92
N TRP A 64 1.44 -11.44 -4.63
CA TRP A 64 0.75 -11.83 -3.39
C TRP A 64 -0.37 -12.83 -3.65
N PRO A 65 -0.65 -13.72 -2.69
CA PRO A 65 -1.80 -14.60 -2.78
C PRO A 65 -3.09 -13.77 -2.85
N PHE A 66 -4.02 -14.24 -3.67
CA PHE A 66 -5.32 -13.58 -3.89
C PHE A 66 -6.14 -13.43 -2.59
N ASP A 67 -5.90 -14.30 -1.61
CA ASP A 67 -6.54 -14.29 -0.29
C ASP A 67 -5.86 -13.34 0.72
N SER A 68 -4.88 -12.54 0.29
CA SER A 68 -4.21 -11.59 1.19
C SER A 68 -5.13 -10.42 1.52
N GLU A 69 -5.66 -10.40 2.74
CA GLU A 69 -6.42 -9.26 3.29
C GLU A 69 -5.63 -7.94 3.19
N LEU A 70 -4.31 -8.00 3.41
CA LEU A 70 -3.43 -6.84 3.28
C LEU A 70 -3.40 -6.32 1.84
N GLY A 71 -3.33 -7.24 0.87
CA GLY A 71 -3.35 -6.89 -0.55
C GLY A 71 -4.64 -6.17 -0.94
N ALA A 72 -5.77 -6.68 -0.47
CA ALA A 72 -7.08 -6.08 -0.69
C ALA A 72 -7.19 -4.67 -0.07
N LEU A 73 -6.70 -4.47 1.16
CA LEU A 73 -6.70 -3.17 1.83
C LEU A 73 -5.87 -2.12 1.10
N ILE A 74 -4.68 -2.49 0.62
CA ILE A 74 -3.81 -1.58 -0.12
C ILE A 74 -4.41 -1.24 -1.49
N LEU A 75 -4.95 -2.24 -2.20
CA LEU A 75 -5.66 -2.05 -3.47
C LEU A 75 -6.86 -1.10 -3.31
N GLU A 76 -7.63 -1.26 -2.25
CA GLU A 76 -8.77 -0.39 -1.96
C GLU A 76 -8.31 1.05 -1.72
N ALA A 77 -7.24 1.26 -0.95
CA ALA A 77 -6.69 2.58 -0.71
C ALA A 77 -6.18 3.26 -2.00
N GLU A 78 -5.44 2.52 -2.85
CA GLU A 78 -4.97 3.00 -4.15
C GLU A 78 -6.15 3.36 -5.07
N GLN A 79 -7.16 2.49 -5.18
CA GLN A 79 -8.35 2.77 -6.00
C GLN A 79 -9.12 3.97 -5.50
N ARG A 80 -9.27 4.14 -4.18
CA ARG A 80 -9.95 5.29 -3.59
C ARG A 80 -9.24 6.59 -3.95
N TYR A 81 -7.91 6.58 -3.90
CA TYR A 81 -7.10 7.72 -4.32
C TYR A 81 -7.17 8.00 -5.83
N LEU A 82 -7.28 6.99 -6.68
CA LEU A 82 -7.47 7.16 -8.13
C LEU A 82 -8.87 7.69 -8.51
N ARG A 83 -9.88 7.39 -7.68
CA ARG A 83 -11.26 7.86 -7.89
C ARG A 83 -11.49 9.30 -7.41
N MET A 84 -10.73 9.79 -6.43
CA MET A 84 -10.71 11.20 -6.02
C MET A 84 -10.25 12.12 -7.16
#